data_AF-A0A7S0AQD0-F1
#
_entry.id   AF-A0A7S0AQD0-F1
#
_cell.length_a   1.000
_cell.length_b   1.000
_cell.length_c   1.000
_cell.angle_alpha   90.00
_cell.angle_beta   90.00
_cell.angle_gamma   90.00
#
_symmetry.space_group_name_H-M   'P 1'
#
loop_
_entity.id
_entity.type
_entity.pdbx_description
1 polymer ?
#
loop_
_entity_poly.entity_id
_entity_poly.type
_entity_poly.pdbx_seq_one_letter_code
_entity_poly.pdbx_strand_id
1 'polypeptide(L)'
;IRRTGKWFAENPGVIASAWDASGISVFHIPEAEIPMDLRSNMPNPNSWSKWLIAFLPFDSGSCIDIARPQEIVLNIALCGDWAGGAWWKSHQARSTGFV
;
A
#
# COMPACT_ATOMS: atom_id res chain seq x y z
N ILE A 1 1.16 -3.04 13.92
CA ILE A 1 -0.31 -3.25 13.96
C ILE A 1 -0.76 -3.66 12.56
N ARG A 2 -1.47 -4.79 12.41
CA ARG A 2 -1.95 -5.24 11.10
C ARG A 2 -3.23 -4.47 10.74
N ARG A 3 -3.17 -3.58 9.75
CA ARG A 3 -4.35 -2.88 9.20
C ARG A 3 -5.01 -3.79 8.18
N THR A 4 -6.29 -4.11 8.38
CA THR A 4 -7.08 -4.99 7.49
C THR A 4 -7.90 -4.15 6.51
N GLY A 5 -8.49 -4.78 5.49
CA GLY A 5 -9.43 -4.09 4.59
C GLY A 5 -10.62 -3.46 5.32
N LYS A 6 -11.16 -4.14 6.34
CA LYS A 6 -12.21 -3.59 7.22
C LYS A 6 -11.74 -2.32 7.92
N TRP A 7 -10.52 -2.31 8.44
CA TRP A 7 -9.96 -1.13 9.11
C TRP A 7 -9.88 0.08 8.16
N PHE A 8 -9.42 -0.12 6.92
CA PHE A 8 -9.37 0.96 5.93
C PHE A 8 -10.78 1.42 5.50
N ALA A 9 -11.76 0.51 5.41
CA ALA A 9 -13.14 0.87 5.13
C ALA A 9 -13.78 1.72 6.25
N GLU A 10 -13.40 1.48 7.50
CA GLU A 10 -13.83 2.27 8.67
C GLU A 10 -13.04 3.58 8.84
N ASN A 11 -11.90 3.71 8.17
CA ASN A 11 -11.01 4.88 8.24
C ASN A 11 -10.66 5.35 6.83
N PRO A 12 -11.66 5.81 6.04
CA PRO A 12 -11.44 6.26 4.68
C PRO A 12 -10.51 7.47 4.63
N GLY A 13 -9.92 7.70 3.47
CA GLY A 13 -9.04 8.84 3.22
C GLY A 13 -8.21 8.63 1.96
N VAL A 14 -7.14 9.41 1.85
CA VAL A 14 -6.25 9.40 0.69
C VAL A 14 -5.17 8.34 0.86
N ILE A 15 -5.00 7.50 -0.15
CA ILE A 15 -3.76 6.74 -0.34
C ILE A 15 -2.91 7.51 -1.35
N ALA A 16 -1.74 7.96 -0.92
CA ALA A 16 -0.80 8.69 -1.77
C ALA A 16 0.50 7.92 -1.92
N SER A 17 1.12 8.02 -3.09
CA SER A 17 2.47 7.52 -3.32
C SER A 17 3.35 8.67 -3.80
N ALA A 18 4.49 8.85 -3.13
CA ALA A 18 5.55 9.72 -3.59
C ALA A 18 6.70 8.83 -4.09
N TRP A 19 7.13 9.07 -5.31
CA TRP A 19 8.17 8.30 -5.96
C TRP A 19 9.22 9.27 -6.50
N ASP A 20 10.44 9.15 -5.97
CA ASP A 20 11.60 9.94 -6.39
C ASP A 20 12.86 9.06 -6.42
N ALA A 21 14.03 9.70 -6.60
CA ALA A 21 15.31 9.00 -6.70
C ALA A 21 15.73 8.27 -5.40
N SER A 22 15.15 8.61 -4.26
CA SER A 22 15.42 7.96 -2.97
C SER A 22 14.61 6.69 -2.75
N GLY A 23 13.46 6.55 -3.44
CA GLY A 23 12.56 5.40 -3.27
C GLY A 23 11.10 5.72 -3.52
N ILE A 24 10.24 4.82 -3.02
CA ILE A 24 8.79 4.97 -3.04
C ILE A 24 8.28 5.04 -1.59
N SER A 25 7.60 6.13 -1.26
CA SER A 25 6.87 6.31 -0.01
C SER A 25 5.38 6.14 -0.26
N VAL A 26 4.69 5.47 0.66
CA VAL A 26 3.23 5.28 0.62
C VAL A 26 2.62 5.83 1.89
N PHE A 27 1.57 6.63 1.74
CA PHE A 27 0.88 7.32 2.82
C PHE A 27 -0.58 6.90 2.89
N HIS A 28 -1.13 6.86 4.11
CA HIS A 28 -2.57 6.84 4.35
C HIS A 28 -2.93 8.06 5.18
N ILE A 29 -3.65 9.00 4.56
CA ILE A 29 -4.07 10.25 5.15
C ILE A 29 -5.57 10.13 5.44
N PRO A 30 -5.98 10.00 6.71
CA PRO A 30 -7.40 9.92 7.06
C PRO A 30 -8.19 11.13 6.54
N GLU A 31 -9.45 10.94 6.17
CA GLU A 31 -10.31 11.99 5.59
C GLU A 31 -10.32 13.28 6.43
N ALA A 32 -10.41 13.14 7.76
CA ALA A 32 -10.43 14.25 8.72
C ALA A 32 -9.08 14.99 8.83
N GLU A 33 -8.00 14.39 8.34
CA GLU A 33 -6.64 14.90 8.43
C GLU A 33 -6.08 15.40 7.09
N ILE A 34 -6.88 15.40 6.02
CA ILE A 34 -6.41 15.82 4.69
C ILE A 34 -5.82 17.25 4.76
N PRO A 35 -4.51 17.41 4.51
CA PRO A 35 -3.80 18.68 4.63
C PRO A 35 -4.17 19.69 3.54
N MET A 36 -3.87 20.96 3.82
CA MET A 36 -4.15 22.08 2.91
C MET A 36 -3.38 22.00 1.60
N ASP A 37 -2.20 21.41 1.58
CA ASP A 37 -1.36 21.26 0.39
C ASP A 37 -2.04 20.34 -0.65
N LEU A 38 -2.71 19.26 -0.22
CA LEU A 38 -3.57 18.45 -1.08
C LEU A 38 -4.84 19.21 -1.51
N ARG A 39 -5.49 19.94 -0.60
CA ARG A 39 -6.71 20.71 -0.93
C ARG A 39 -6.46 21.84 -1.93
N SER A 40 -5.24 22.36 -1.97
CA SER A 40 -4.81 23.44 -2.86
C SER A 40 -4.04 22.95 -4.09
N ASN A 41 -4.00 21.63 -4.33
CA ASN A 41 -3.25 21.01 -5.44
C ASN A 41 -1.76 21.39 -5.48
N MET A 42 -1.15 21.58 -4.31
CA MET A 42 0.28 21.85 -4.13
C MET A 42 0.93 20.80 -3.21
N PRO A 43 0.86 19.49 -3.56
CA PRO A 43 1.28 18.41 -2.65
C PRO A 43 2.74 18.54 -2.21
N ASN A 44 2.99 18.40 -0.90
CA ASN A 44 4.33 18.38 -0.30
C ASN A 44 4.54 17.14 0.58
N PRO A 45 4.92 16.00 -0.03
CA PRO A 45 5.12 14.73 0.68
C PRO A 45 6.14 14.78 1.84
N ASN A 46 7.11 15.70 1.81
CA ASN A 46 8.09 15.85 2.88
C ASN A 46 7.46 16.27 4.21
N SER A 47 6.26 16.86 4.18
CA SER A 47 5.51 17.25 5.37
C SER A 47 4.59 16.14 5.91
N TRP A 48 4.51 14.99 5.25
CA TRP A 48 3.51 13.94 5.50
C TRP A 48 4.01 12.77 6.36
N SER A 49 5.16 12.91 7.03
CA SER A 49 5.82 11.79 7.75
C SER A 49 4.92 11.04 8.73
N LYS A 50 3.97 11.73 9.38
CA LYS A 50 3.01 11.10 10.31
C LYS A 50 2.01 10.13 9.65
N TRP A 51 1.82 10.23 8.33
CA TRP A 51 0.91 9.39 7.56
C TRP A 51 1.63 8.28 6.79
N LEU A 52 2.95 8.16 6.94
CA LEU A 52 3.76 7.16 6.26
C LEU A 52 3.36 5.75 6.73
N ILE A 53 3.02 4.87 5.77
CA ILE A 53 2.67 3.47 6.03
C ILE A 53 3.65 2.48 5.40
N ALA A 54 4.43 2.90 4.41
CA ALA A 54 5.52 2.11 3.84
C ALA A 54 6.58 3.03 3.21
N PHE A 55 7.84 2.59 3.27
CA PHE A 55 8.95 3.19 2.56
C PHE A 55 9.78 2.08 1.91
N LEU A 56 9.95 2.17 0.60
CA LEU A 56 10.74 1.26 -0.23
C LEU A 56 11.96 2.04 -0.75
N PRO A 57 13.09 2.04 -0.03
CA PRO A 57 14.28 2.78 -0.44
C PRO A 57 14.88 2.18 -1.71
N PHE A 58 15.43 3.03 -2.57
CA PHE A 58 16.32 2.60 -3.64
C PHE A 58 17.76 2.58 -3.13
N ASP A 59 18.48 1.51 -3.47
CA ASP A 59 19.85 1.32 -3.03
C ASP A 59 20.81 2.15 -3.91
N SER A 60 21.74 2.85 -3.28
CA SER A 60 22.68 3.77 -3.94
C SER A 60 23.80 2.99 -4.63
N GLY A 61 23.49 2.29 -5.72
CA GLY A 61 24.51 1.54 -6.48
C GLY A 61 24.04 0.71 -7.67
N SER A 62 22.75 0.36 -7.77
CA SER A 62 22.26 -0.49 -8.88
C SER A 62 20.80 -0.24 -9.30
N CYS A 63 20.12 0.75 -8.73
CA CYS A 63 18.66 0.82 -8.77
C CYS A 63 18.08 1.83 -9.78
N ILE A 64 18.84 2.30 -10.77
CA ILE A 64 18.35 3.36 -11.69
C ILE A 64 17.16 2.90 -12.56
N ASP A 65 16.94 1.59 -12.68
CA ASP A 65 15.91 1.00 -13.55
C ASP A 65 14.89 0.09 -12.81
N ILE A 66 14.88 0.02 -11.47
CA ILE A 66 13.97 -0.89 -10.75
C ILE A 66 12.50 -0.46 -10.91
N ALA A 67 12.25 0.83 -10.89
CA ALA A 67 10.93 1.41 -11.15
C ALA A 67 11.00 2.17 -12.48
N ARG A 68 10.64 1.50 -13.58
CA ARG A 68 10.38 2.15 -14.88
C ARG A 68 9.04 2.89 -14.85
N PRO A 69 8.64 3.65 -15.90
CA PRO A 69 7.27 4.19 -15.97
C PRO A 69 6.24 3.11 -15.63
N GLN A 70 5.36 3.42 -14.67
CA GLN A 70 4.39 2.48 -14.08
C GLN A 70 2.98 2.73 -14.61
N GLU A 71 2.12 1.73 -14.49
CA GLU A 71 0.68 1.83 -14.72
C GLU A 71 -0.08 1.67 -13.40
N ILE A 72 -1.16 2.44 -13.23
CA ILE A 72 -2.04 2.30 -12.05
C ILE A 72 -3.03 1.16 -12.33
N VAL A 73 -3.00 0.14 -11.49
CA VAL A 73 -3.88 -1.04 -11.60
C VAL A 73 -4.78 -1.13 -10.37
N LEU A 74 -6.09 -1.23 -10.60
CA LEU A 74 -7.08 -1.56 -9.57
C LEU A 74 -7.72 -2.91 -9.93
N ASN A 75 -7.60 -3.88 -9.03
CA ASN A 75 -8.04 -5.26 -9.27
C ASN A 75 -8.55 -5.93 -7.99
N ILE A 76 -9.57 -6.78 -8.11
CA ILE A 76 -10.01 -7.72 -7.07
C ILE A 76 -9.92 -9.13 -7.66
N ALA A 77 -8.95 -9.91 -7.20
CA ALA A 77 -8.82 -11.33 -7.52
C ALA A 77 -9.13 -12.19 -6.28
N LEU A 78 -9.57 -13.43 -6.52
CA LEU A 78 -9.94 -14.37 -5.47
C LEU A 78 -9.09 -15.63 -5.58
N CYS A 79 -8.79 -16.23 -4.43
CA CYS A 79 -7.95 -17.42 -4.31
C CYS A 79 -6.58 -17.19 -4.98
N GLY A 80 -6.35 -17.75 -6.16
CA GLY A 80 -5.08 -17.64 -6.88
C GLY A 80 -3.88 -18.10 -6.05
N ASP A 81 -2.70 -17.74 -6.56
CA ASP A 81 -1.43 -18.21 -5.99
C ASP A 81 -1.23 -17.71 -4.56
N TRP A 82 -1.63 -16.47 -4.27
CA TRP A 82 -1.44 -15.89 -2.96
C TRP A 82 -2.57 -16.24 -1.98
N ALA A 83 -3.80 -15.75 -2.19
CA ALA A 83 -4.86 -15.93 -1.20
C ALA A 83 -5.28 -17.41 -1.07
N GLY A 84 -5.33 -18.14 -2.19
CA GLY A 84 -5.63 -19.57 -2.22
C GLY A 84 -4.48 -20.40 -1.64
N GLY A 85 -3.24 -20.09 -2.02
CA GLY A 85 -2.05 -20.73 -1.44
C GLY A 85 -1.93 -20.53 0.07
N ALA A 86 -2.29 -19.35 0.59
CA ALA A 86 -2.35 -19.08 2.02
C ALA A 86 -3.50 -19.82 2.71
N TRP A 87 -4.67 -19.89 2.06
CA TRP A 87 -5.82 -20.65 2.57
C TRP A 87 -5.48 -22.13 2.77
N TRP A 88 -4.84 -22.79 1.80
CA TRP A 88 -4.50 -24.21 1.93
C TRP A 88 -3.50 -24.53 3.05
N LYS A 89 -2.73 -23.53 3.49
CA LYS A 89 -1.83 -23.64 4.65
C LYS A 89 -2.52 -23.34 5.98
N SER A 90 -3.77 -22.88 5.96
CA SER A 90 -4.54 -22.51 7.15
C SER A 90 -5.14 -23.73 7.86
N HIS A 91 -5.46 -23.57 9.14
CA HIS A 91 -6.20 -24.59 9.90
C HIS A 91 -7.62 -24.81 9.35
N GLN A 92 -8.24 -23.74 8.83
CA GLN A 92 -9.59 -23.77 8.28
C GLN A 92 -9.67 -24.69 7.06
N ALA A 93 -8.65 -24.68 6.19
CA ALA A 93 -8.58 -25.62 5.09
C ALA A 93 -8.54 -27.08 5.57
N ARG A 94 -7.70 -27.39 6.56
CA ARG A 94 -7.59 -28.76 7.12
C ARG A 94 -8.88 -29.28 7.74
N SER A 95 -9.70 -28.39 8.31
CA SER A 95 -11.01 -28.78 8.85
C SER A 95 -12.07 -29.12 7.80
N THR A 96 -11.82 -28.83 6.51
CA THR A 96 -12.80 -29.10 5.45
C THR A 96 -12.78 -30.54 4.96
N GLY A 97 -11.79 -31.35 5.36
CA GLY A 97 -11.66 -32.75 4.93
C GLY A 97 -11.12 -32.94 3.51
N PHE A 98 -10.89 -31.84 2.78
CA PHE A 98 -10.14 -31.86 1.53
C PHE A 98 -8.64 -31.82 1.87
N VAL A 99 -7.99 -32.98 1.77
CA VAL A 99 -6.52 -33.14 1.75
C VAL A 99 -6.10 -33.59 0.37
#